data_AF-A0A533YDN5-F1
#
_entry.id   AF-A0A533YDN5-F1
#
_cell.length_a   1.000
_cell.length_b   1.000
_cell.length_c   1.000
_cell.angle_alpha   90.00
_cell.angle_beta   90.00
_cell.angle_gamma   90.00
#
_symmetry.space_group_name_H-M   'P 1'
#
loop_
_entity.id
_entity.type
_entity.pdbx_description
1 polymer ?
#
loop_
_entity_poly.entity_id
_entity_poly.type
_entity_poly.pdbx_seq_one_letter_code
_entity_poly.pdbx_strand_id
1 'polypeptide(L)'
;MREVDLGPFKIGASHPHVLIAGPCVIESERIALETAQRIAEITRAIGIPYVFKSSYDKANRSSIASFRGPGLQAGLAVLRKVKEQVGVPVLTDVHSVEEVARAAESADILQIPAFLCRQ
;
A
#
# COMPACT_ATOMS: atom_id res chain seq x y z
N MET A 1 25.15 2.68 -0.72
CA MET A 1 23.76 3.20 -0.67
C MET A 1 23.05 2.54 0.51
N ARG A 2 22.11 3.21 1.19
CA ARG A 2 21.39 2.62 2.33
C ARG A 2 20.42 1.56 1.83
N GLU A 3 20.36 0.42 2.51
CA GLU A 3 19.42 -0.66 2.24
C GLU A 3 18.25 -0.59 3.23
N VAL A 4 17.06 -1.00 2.78
CA VAL A 4 15.87 -1.17 3.62
C VAL A 4 15.43 -2.62 3.53
N ASP A 5 15.28 -3.27 4.68
CA ASP A 5 14.84 -4.66 4.79
C ASP A 5 13.32 -4.71 5.01
N LEU A 6 12.59 -5.40 4.12
CA LEU A 6 11.14 -5.62 4.27
C LEU A 6 10.80 -7.04 4.75
N GLY A 7 11.79 -7.89 4.99
CA GLY A 7 11.61 -9.31 5.29
C GLY A 7 11.84 -10.19 4.07
N PRO A 8 10.87 -10.35 3.14
CA PRO A 8 11.01 -11.29 2.04
C PRO A 8 12.00 -10.81 0.97
N PHE A 9 12.36 -9.52 0.96
CA PHE A 9 13.39 -8.95 0.10
C PHE A 9 13.93 -7.63 0.67
N LYS A 10 15.04 -7.17 0.11
CA LYS A 10 15.67 -5.89 0.44
C LYS A 10 15.52 -4.90 -0.70
N ILE A 11 15.41 -3.61 -0.36
CA ILE A 11 15.35 -2.49 -1.31
C ILE A 11 16.65 -1.70 -1.22
N GLY A 12 17.31 -1.50 -2.36
CA GLY A 12 18.54 -0.71 -2.50
C GLY A 12 19.18 -0.91 -3.87
N ALA A 13 20.18 -0.08 -4.24
CA ALA A 13 20.82 -0.15 -5.57
C ALA A 13 21.52 -1.48 -5.90
N SER A 14 21.84 -2.28 -4.88
CA SER A 14 22.45 -3.61 -5.00
C SER A 14 21.43 -4.74 -5.23
N HIS A 15 20.13 -4.45 -5.20
CA HIS A 15 19.05 -5.43 -5.25
C HIS A 15 18.20 -5.28 -6.53
N PRO A 16 17.48 -6.33 -6.95
CA PRO A 16 16.55 -6.25 -8.08
C PRO A 16 15.53 -5.11 -7.91
N HIS A 17 15.05 -4.59 -9.04
CA HIS A 17 13.97 -3.62 -9.04
C HIS A 17 12.73 -4.17 -8.31
N VAL A 18 12.15 -3.37 -7.42
CA VAL A 18 10.91 -3.69 -6.70
C VAL A 18 9.76 -2.91 -7.31
N LEU A 19 8.68 -3.62 -7.64
CA LEU A 19 7.45 -3.01 -8.10
C LEU A 19 6.55 -2.63 -6.92
N ILE A 20 6.19 -1.35 -6.80
CA ILE A 20 5.12 -0.88 -5.92
C ILE A 20 3.91 -0.58 -6.81
N ALA A 21 2.84 -1.37 -6.67
CA ALA A 21 1.69 -1.24 -7.57
C ALA A 21 0.36 -1.66 -6.92
N GLY A 22 -0.72 -1.07 -7.41
CA GLY A 22 -2.09 -1.37 -7.02
C GLY A 22 -3.04 -0.22 -7.38
N PRO A 23 -4.33 -0.33 -7.04
CA PRO A 23 -5.31 0.71 -7.33
C PRO A 23 -5.01 1.98 -6.54
N CYS A 24 -5.43 3.12 -7.07
CA CYS A 24 -5.15 4.43 -6.45
C CYS A 24 -5.80 4.54 -5.06
N VAL A 25 -7.00 4.01 -4.91
CA VAL A 25 -7.82 3.99 -3.70
C VAL A 25 -8.48 2.62 -3.56
N ILE A 26 -8.77 2.17 -2.35
CA ILE A 26 -9.53 0.95 -2.12
C ILE A 26 -10.99 1.22 -2.52
N GLU A 27 -11.45 0.58 -3.59
CA GLU A 27 -12.85 0.68 -4.05
C GLU A 27 -13.74 -0.37 -3.40
N SER A 28 -13.22 -1.60 -3.27
CA SER A 28 -13.84 -2.70 -2.53
C SER A 28 -12.79 -3.74 -2.16
N GLU A 29 -13.10 -4.58 -1.18
CA GLU A 29 -12.26 -5.72 -0.78
C GLU A 29 -11.98 -6.66 -1.95
N ARG A 30 -13.03 -6.99 -2.73
CA ARG A 30 -12.93 -7.87 -3.90
C ARG A 30 -11.94 -7.33 -4.93
N ILE A 31 -12.09 -6.06 -5.32
CA ILE A 31 -11.19 -5.43 -6.31
C ILE A 31 -9.75 -5.39 -5.79
N ALA A 32 -9.56 -5.07 -4.51
CA ALA A 32 -8.22 -5.03 -3.91
C ALA A 32 -7.54 -6.42 -3.95
N LEU A 33 -8.25 -7.48 -3.54
CA LEU A 33 -7.73 -8.84 -3.54
C LEU A 33 -7.46 -9.36 -4.96
N GLU A 34 -8.41 -9.21 -5.88
CA GLU A 34 -8.23 -9.66 -7.27
C GLU A 34 -7.06 -8.95 -7.95
N THR A 35 -6.92 -7.64 -7.74
CA THR A 35 -5.82 -6.86 -8.30
C THR A 35 -4.48 -7.27 -7.70
N ALA A 36 -4.41 -7.41 -6.37
CA ALA A 36 -3.19 -7.84 -5.68
C ALA A 36 -2.75 -9.22 -6.16
N GLN A 37 -3.68 -10.17 -6.22
CA GLN A 37 -3.43 -11.54 -6.67
C GLN A 37 -2.90 -11.55 -8.10
N ARG A 38 -3.55 -10.81 -9.00
CA ARG A 38 -3.15 -10.79 -10.41
C ARG A 38 -1.77 -10.20 -10.63
N ILE A 39 -1.44 -9.10 -9.94
CA ILE A 39 -0.10 -8.49 -10.01
C ILE A 39 0.94 -9.42 -9.38
N ALA A 40 0.62 -10.07 -8.26
CA ALA A 40 1.51 -11.03 -7.61
C ALA A 40 1.86 -12.22 -8.53
N GLU A 41 0.88 -12.76 -9.27
CA GLU A 41 1.13 -13.82 -10.26
C GLU A 41 2.09 -13.37 -11.37
N ILE A 42 1.85 -12.19 -11.95
CA ILE A 42 2.68 -11.63 -13.02
C ILE A 42 4.12 -11.42 -12.52
N THR A 43 4.26 -10.76 -11.37
CA THR A 43 5.57 -10.42 -10.79
C THR A 43 6.36 -11.65 -10.35
N ARG A 44 5.70 -12.66 -9.79
CA ARG A 44 6.32 -13.97 -9.49
C ARG A 44 6.81 -14.66 -10.75
N ALA A 45 6.05 -14.65 -11.84
CA ALA A 45 6.42 -15.29 -13.10
C ALA A 45 7.68 -14.67 -13.75
N ILE A 46 7.92 -13.38 -13.53
CA ILE A 46 9.09 -12.65 -14.08
C ILE A 46 10.18 -12.36 -13.04
N GLY A 47 10.04 -12.87 -11.81
CA GLY A 47 11.03 -12.73 -10.75
C GLY A 47 11.21 -11.32 -10.18
N ILE A 48 10.18 -10.46 -10.24
CA ILE A 48 10.21 -9.10 -9.69
C ILE A 48 9.57 -9.08 -8.29
N PRO A 49 10.24 -8.56 -7.25
CA PRO A 49 9.61 -8.32 -5.96
C PRO A 49 8.46 -7.32 -6.05
N TYR A 50 7.40 -7.55 -5.27
CA TYR A 50 6.16 -6.79 -5.35
C TYR A 50 5.69 -6.31 -3.97
N VAL A 51 5.27 -5.05 -3.91
CA VAL A 51 4.54 -4.44 -2.79
C VAL A 51 3.18 -3.96 -3.29
N PHE A 52 2.10 -4.44 -2.67
CA PHE A 52 0.76 -3.94 -2.97
C PHE A 52 0.57 -2.54 -2.41
N LYS A 53 0.10 -1.60 -3.23
CA LYS A 53 -0.21 -0.23 -2.77
C LYS A 53 -1.68 0.11 -3.00
N SER A 54 -2.34 0.63 -1.97
CA SER A 54 -3.62 1.33 -2.13
C SER A 54 -3.89 2.29 -0.97
N SER A 55 -4.64 3.37 -1.24
CA SER A 55 -5.03 4.37 -0.24
C SER A 55 -6.39 4.02 0.36
N TYR A 56 -6.54 4.10 1.69
CA TYR A 56 -7.86 3.96 2.34
C TYR A 56 -8.67 5.26 2.34
N ASP A 57 -7.99 6.40 2.19
CA ASP A 57 -8.59 7.73 2.08
C ASP A 57 -7.84 8.59 1.05
N LYS A 58 -8.56 9.40 0.29
CA LYS A 58 -8.02 10.41 -0.62
C LYS A 58 -8.36 11.79 -0.07
N ALA A 59 -7.53 12.30 0.83
CA ALA A 59 -7.78 13.58 1.52
C ALA A 59 -7.71 14.82 0.62
N ASN A 60 -7.18 14.68 -0.60
CA ASN A 60 -6.88 15.76 -1.53
C ASN A 60 -7.88 15.87 -2.71
N ARG A 61 -9.16 15.53 -2.49
CA ARG A 61 -10.19 15.71 -3.52
C ARG A 61 -10.65 17.17 -3.58
N SER A 62 -10.94 17.65 -4.79
CA SER A 62 -11.41 19.02 -5.04
C SER A 62 -12.84 19.28 -4.56
N SER A 63 -13.63 18.23 -4.32
CA SER A 63 -15.00 18.32 -3.80
C SER A 63 -15.20 17.37 -2.63
N ILE A 64 -15.88 17.85 -1.59
CA ILE A 64 -16.25 17.07 -0.40
C ILE A 64 -17.19 15.90 -0.74
N ALA A 65 -18.01 16.03 -1.79
CA ALA A 65 -18.95 14.98 -2.21
C ALA A 65 -18.27 13.83 -2.97
N SER A 66 -16.99 13.95 -3.30
CA SER A 66 -16.26 12.90 -4.00
C SER A 66 -16.04 11.67 -3.12
N PHE A 67 -16.19 10.47 -3.68
CA PHE A 67 -15.79 9.23 -3.00
C PHE A 67 -14.31 9.26 -2.64
N ARG A 68 -13.97 9.09 -1.35
CA ARG A 68 -12.58 9.16 -0.88
C ARG A 68 -11.96 7.80 -0.54
N GLY A 69 -12.75 6.73 -0.54
CA GLY A 69 -12.32 5.43 -0.04
C GLY A 69 -13.17 4.97 1.15
N PRO A 70 -12.88 3.78 1.69
CA PRO A 70 -13.61 3.20 2.81
C PRO A 70 -13.26 3.84 4.17
N GLY A 71 -12.25 4.71 4.22
CA GLY A 71 -11.74 5.30 5.45
C GLY A 71 -10.80 4.36 6.20
N LEU A 72 -10.18 4.88 7.27
CA LEU A 72 -9.08 4.24 7.98
C LEU A 72 -9.41 2.81 8.44
N GLN A 73 -10.46 2.62 9.24
CA GLN A 73 -10.74 1.32 9.86
C GLN A 73 -11.03 0.21 8.83
N ALA A 74 -11.95 0.48 7.89
CA ALA A 74 -12.36 -0.49 6.89
C ALA A 74 -11.25 -0.71 5.85
N GLY A 75 -10.54 0.35 5.43
CA GLY A 75 -9.43 0.24 4.50
C GLY A 75 -8.25 -0.56 5.07
N LEU A 76 -7.87 -0.33 6.32
CA LEU A 76 -6.82 -1.12 6.99
C LEU A 76 -7.22 -2.60 7.12
N ALA A 77 -8.50 -2.89 7.36
CA ALA A 77 -8.99 -4.28 7.38
C ALA A 77 -8.83 -4.96 6.00
N VAL A 78 -9.09 -4.25 4.90
CA VAL A 78 -8.86 -4.76 3.54
C VAL A 78 -7.36 -4.98 3.29
N LEU A 79 -6.50 -4.05 3.69
CA LEU A 79 -5.04 -4.20 3.52
C LEU A 79 -4.49 -5.40 4.29
N ARG A 80 -4.97 -5.65 5.51
CA ARG A 80 -4.61 -6.87 6.27
C ARG A 80 -5.01 -8.14 5.51
N LYS A 81 -6.22 -8.19 4.96
CA LYS A 81 -6.67 -9.33 4.16
C LYS A 81 -5.81 -9.54 2.91
N VAL A 82 -5.40 -8.47 2.22
CA VAL A 82 -4.48 -8.58 1.08
C VAL A 82 -3.16 -9.20 1.53
N LYS A 83 -2.60 -8.71 2.64
CA LYS A 83 -1.35 -9.24 3.20
C LYS A 83 -1.46 -10.72 3.55
N GLU A 84 -2.53 -11.12 4.26
CA GLU A 84 -2.77 -12.48 4.72
C GLU A 84 -3.07 -13.47 3.58
N GLN A 85 -3.90 -13.08 2.61
CA GLN A 85 -4.38 -13.98 1.57
C GLN A 85 -3.44 -14.06 0.36
N VAL A 86 -2.85 -12.93 -0.05
CA VAL A 86 -1.97 -12.87 -1.23
C VAL A 86 -0.50 -13.09 -0.84
N GLY A 87 -0.14 -12.79 0.41
CA GLY A 87 1.21 -12.98 0.93
C GLY A 87 2.21 -11.97 0.37
N VAL A 88 1.80 -10.70 0.26
CA VAL A 88 2.65 -9.60 -0.24
C VAL A 88 2.72 -8.47 0.79
N PRO A 89 3.86 -7.77 0.92
CA PRO A 89 3.94 -6.55 1.72
C PRO A 89 2.96 -5.49 1.19
N VAL A 90 2.41 -4.69 2.09
CA VAL A 90 1.44 -3.65 1.75
C VAL A 90 1.92 -2.25 2.13
N LEU A 91 1.66 -1.29 1.25
CA LEU A 91 1.97 0.13 1.41
C LEU A 91 0.67 0.95 1.39
N THR A 92 0.56 1.91 2.30
CA THR A 92 -0.50 2.91 2.28
C THR A 92 0.00 4.28 2.73
N ASP A 93 -0.70 5.34 2.35
CA ASP A 93 -0.41 6.70 2.76
C ASP A 93 -1.16 7.09 4.06
N VAL A 94 -0.54 7.96 4.84
CA VAL A 94 -1.11 8.58 6.04
C VAL A 94 -1.20 10.09 5.86
N HIS A 95 -2.27 10.70 6.37
CA HIS A 95 -2.57 12.12 6.21
C HIS A 95 -2.47 12.91 7.51
N SER A 96 -2.29 12.22 8.64
CA SER A 96 -2.12 12.81 9.97
C SER A 96 -1.23 11.93 10.85
N VAL A 97 -0.66 12.50 11.92
CA VAL A 97 0.22 11.77 12.85
C VAL A 97 -0.56 10.70 13.62
N GLU A 98 -1.83 10.99 13.92
CA GLU A 98 -2.75 10.13 14.65
C GLU A 98 -3.08 8.83 13.89
N GLU A 99 -2.98 8.84 12.55
CA GLU A 99 -3.17 7.65 11.71
C GLU A 99 -1.98 6.68 11.77
N VAL A 100 -0.77 7.17 12.06
CA VAL A 100 0.49 6.42 11.90
C VAL A 100 0.48 5.10 12.67
N ALA A 101 0.15 5.14 13.96
CA ALA A 101 0.17 3.96 14.82
C ALA A 101 -0.79 2.87 14.30
N ARG A 102 -2.01 3.26 13.93
CA ARG A 102 -3.03 2.34 13.43
C ARG A 102 -2.68 1.79 12.04
N ALA A 103 -2.16 2.64 11.16
CA ALA A 103 -1.74 2.22 9.83
C ALA A 103 -0.56 1.22 9.90
N ALA A 104 0.39 1.44 10.81
CA ALA A 104 1.56 0.57 11.02
C ALA A 104 1.18 -0.84 11.52
N GLU A 105 0.02 -1.02 12.17
CA GLU A 105 -0.46 -2.36 12.55
C GLU A 105 -0.79 -3.23 11.33
N SER A 106 -1.06 -2.61 10.17
CA SER A 106 -1.55 -3.30 8.97
C SER A 106 -0.61 -3.19 7.78
N ALA A 107 0.13 -2.08 7.67
CA ALA A 107 1.01 -1.79 6.56
C ALA A 107 2.49 -2.02 6.90
N ASP A 108 3.23 -2.54 5.93
CA ASP A 108 4.68 -2.75 6.00
C ASP A 108 5.45 -1.46 5.67
N ILE A 109 4.82 -0.58 4.88
CA ILE A 109 5.39 0.70 4.46
C ILE A 109 4.35 1.81 4.62
N LEU A 110 4.71 2.88 5.31
CA LEU A 110 3.92 4.10 5.39
C LEU A 110 4.48 5.13 4.42
N GLN A 111 3.62 5.64 3.53
CA GLN A 111 3.96 6.70 2.59
C GLN A 111 3.54 8.06 3.14
N ILE A 112 4.46 9.02 3.11
CA ILE A 112 4.14 10.43 3.34
C ILE A 112 3.69 11.05 2.01
N PRO A 113 2.47 11.58 1.89
CA PRO A 113 2.03 12.29 0.71
C PRO A 113 2.96 13.46 0.38
N ALA A 114 3.17 13.72 -0.91
CA ALA A 114 4.10 14.76 -1.35
C ALA A 114 3.77 16.15 -0.77
N PHE A 115 2.49 16.49 -0.61
CA PHE A 115 2.06 17.76 -0.04
C PHE A 115 2.27 17.88 1.48
N LEU A 116 2.59 16.76 2.16
CA LEU A 116 2.87 16.70 3.59
C LEU A 116 4.37 16.52 3.91
N CYS A 117 5.26 16.51 2.90
CA CYS A 117 6.67 16.15 3.08
C CYS A 117 7.51 17.11 3.95
N ARG A 118 6.93 18.24 4.39
CA ARG A 118 7.57 19.29 5.20
C ARG A 118 6.71 19.75 6.40
N GLN A 119 5.63 19.04 6.70
CA GLN A 119 4.87 19.25 7.94
C GLN A 119 5.64 18.58 9.09
#